data_AF-A0A367AEZ5-F1
#
_entry.id   AF-A0A367AEZ5-F1
#
_cell.length_a   1.000
_cell.length_b   1.000
_cell.length_c   1.000
_cell.angle_alpha   90.00
_cell.angle_beta   90.00
_cell.angle_gamma   90.00
#
_symmetry.space_group_name_H-M   'P 1'
#
loop_
_entity.id
_entity.type
_entity.pdbx_description
1 polymer ?
#
loop_
_entity_poly.entity_id
_entity_poly.type
_entity_poly.pdbx_seq_one_letter_code
_entity_poly.pdbx_strand_id
1 'polypeptide(L)'
;MKLLHEPLSGRSQAVLGVVGVVGVAAVWEAVIRTGLLDVAGLPLPTGVLGGVADLLPDGTFWDAVLFTLGEWMLGLAIATGVGVLVGGLMGAFRSVFVAFEWPVEAFRVLPSVAVGPILVLLIGQGMLPLALTVALSCVWPILLNTMYGVRSTDTTAVMTAKTFGNSDLAVLRTVKIPSALPFAFTGVRIAASIGLLVAVSAELLIGNGTGIGGYILENTANATNLDIVYAATLVAGVLGVAVNLVMAKLDDVVFGWKKGLAQ
;
A
#
# COMPACT_ATOMS: atom_id res chain seq x y z
N MET A 1 -26.19 0.00 -29.81
CA MET A 1 -25.75 -0.77 -28.63
C MET A 1 -24.38 -1.37 -28.96
N LYS A 2 -23.29 -0.61 -28.76
CA LYS A 2 -21.91 -1.09 -29.00
C LYS A 2 -21.51 -1.95 -27.81
N LEU A 3 -21.66 -3.27 -27.96
CA LEU A 3 -21.18 -4.26 -27.01
C LEU A 3 -19.65 -4.17 -26.89
N LEU A 4 -19.17 -3.73 -25.72
CA LEU A 4 -17.94 -4.04 -24.96
C LEU A 4 -16.64 -4.60 -25.64
N HIS A 5 -16.46 -4.55 -26.96
CA HIS A 5 -15.37 -5.27 -27.62
C HIS A 5 -14.17 -4.44 -28.08
N GLU A 6 -14.26 -3.11 -28.12
CA GLU A 6 -13.12 -2.27 -28.47
C GLU A 6 -12.59 -1.51 -27.25
N PRO A 7 -11.29 -1.65 -26.89
CA PRO A 7 -10.69 -0.86 -25.83
C PRO A 7 -10.76 0.62 -26.23
N LEU A 8 -11.46 1.41 -25.42
CA LEU A 8 -11.54 2.85 -25.57
C LEU A 8 -10.13 3.46 -25.53
N SER A 9 -9.90 4.55 -26.26
CA SER A 9 -8.63 5.27 -26.19
C SER A 9 -8.32 5.69 -24.75
N GLY A 10 -7.03 5.75 -24.35
CA GLY A 10 -6.65 6.10 -22.98
C GLY A 10 -7.22 7.45 -22.51
N ARG A 11 -7.38 8.42 -23.42
CA ARG A 11 -8.04 9.70 -23.14
C ARG A 11 -9.54 9.52 -22.87
N SER A 12 -10.23 8.71 -23.67
CA SER A 12 -11.66 8.42 -23.47
C SER A 12 -11.91 7.70 -22.15
N GLN A 13 -11.04 6.77 -21.75
CA GLN A 13 -11.14 6.09 -20.45
C GLN A 13 -10.98 7.08 -19.29
N ALA A 14 -9.97 7.96 -19.35
CA ALA A 14 -9.77 8.97 -18.32
C ALA A 14 -10.96 9.94 -18.22
N VAL A 15 -11.47 10.43 -19.36
CA VAL A 15 -12.63 11.34 -19.38
C VAL A 15 -13.87 10.66 -18.81
N LEU A 16 -14.18 9.43 -19.21
CA LEU A 16 -15.33 8.70 -18.67
C LEU A 16 -15.19 8.41 -17.18
N GLY A 17 -13.97 8.12 -16.71
CA GLY A 17 -13.68 7.95 -15.28
C GLY A 17 -13.96 9.24 -14.50
N VAL A 18 -13.47 10.39 -14.97
CA VAL A 18 -13.71 11.69 -14.35
C VAL A 18 -15.20 12.04 -14.36
N VAL A 19 -15.89 11.85 -15.48
CA VAL A 19 -17.34 12.07 -15.60
C VAL A 19 -18.11 11.18 -14.63
N GLY A 20 -17.69 9.93 -14.45
CA GLY A 20 -18.28 9.03 -13.46
C GLY A 20 -18.16 9.56 -12.04
N VAL A 21 -16.94 9.93 -11.62
CA VAL A 21 -16.69 10.47 -10.27
C VAL A 21 -17.45 11.77 -10.02
N VAL A 22 -17.38 12.71 -10.96
CA VAL A 22 -18.07 14.01 -10.85
C VAL A 22 -19.58 13.82 -10.88
N GLY A 23 -20.09 12.93 -11.72
CA GLY A 23 -21.52 12.62 -11.79
C GLY A 23 -22.07 12.05 -10.49
N VAL A 24 -21.35 11.11 -9.87
CA VAL A 24 -21.71 10.55 -8.56
C VAL A 24 -21.68 11.63 -7.48
N ALA A 25 -20.64 12.47 -7.45
CA ALA A 25 -20.54 13.57 -6.49
C ALA A 25 -21.68 14.59 -6.66
N ALA A 26 -22.01 14.96 -7.90
CA ALA A 26 -23.09 15.91 -8.18
C ALA A 26 -24.47 15.36 -7.78
N VAL A 27 -24.75 14.08 -8.06
CA VAL A 27 -25.99 13.43 -7.64
C VAL A 27 -26.07 13.36 -6.11
N TRP A 28 -24.98 12.97 -5.45
CA TRP A 28 -24.89 12.92 -4.00
C TRP A 28 -25.16 14.29 -3.36
N GLU A 29 -24.53 15.34 -3.89
CA GLU A 29 -24.75 16.70 -3.42
C GLU A 29 -26.19 17.17 -3.62
N ALA A 30 -26.78 16.89 -4.79
CA ALA A 30 -28.16 17.24 -5.07
C ALA A 30 -29.13 16.55 -4.10
N VAL A 31 -28.93 15.25 -3.82
CA VAL A 31 -29.77 14.49 -2.88
C VAL A 31 -29.72 15.08 -1.48
N ILE A 32 -28.52 15.41 -0.97
CA ILE A 32 -28.39 16.02 0.36
C ILE A 32 -29.04 17.41 0.37
N ARG A 33 -28.77 18.26 -0.63
CA ARG A 33 -29.33 19.62 -0.70
C ARG A 33 -30.85 19.65 -0.83
N THR A 34 -31.47 18.60 -1.40
CA THR A 34 -32.94 18.49 -1.47
C THR A 34 -33.61 18.20 -0.12
N GLY A 35 -32.85 17.85 0.92
CA GLY A 35 -33.40 17.47 2.23
C GLY A 35 -34.07 16.09 2.25
N LEU A 36 -33.91 15.29 1.19
CA LEU A 36 -34.41 13.90 1.15
C LEU A 36 -33.69 13.00 2.17
N LEU A 37 -32.45 13.36 2.51
CA LEU A 37 -31.61 12.69 3.50
C LEU A 37 -31.16 13.71 4.55
N ASP A 38 -31.87 13.77 5.67
CA ASP A 38 -31.50 14.58 6.84
C ASP A 38 -30.73 13.73 7.85
N VAL A 39 -29.52 13.33 7.47
CA VAL A 39 -28.62 12.55 8.33
C VAL A 39 -27.49 13.46 8.78
N ALA A 40 -27.48 13.75 10.08
CA ALA A 40 -26.43 14.55 10.71
C ALA A 40 -25.05 13.95 10.41
N GLY A 41 -24.18 14.80 9.85
CA GLY A 41 -22.79 14.46 9.53
C GLY A 41 -22.55 13.97 8.10
N LEU A 42 -23.54 13.93 7.21
CA LEU A 42 -23.26 13.70 5.79
C LEU A 42 -22.57 14.92 5.17
N PRO A 43 -21.38 14.76 4.55
CA PRO A 43 -20.68 15.87 3.93
C PRO A 43 -21.27 16.20 2.57
N LEU A 44 -21.35 17.50 2.31
CA LEU A 44 -21.52 18.00 0.95
C LEU A 44 -20.17 17.87 0.22
N PRO A 45 -20.11 17.33 -1.00
CA PRO A 45 -18.89 17.28 -1.80
C PRO A 45 -18.21 18.65 -1.92
N THR A 46 -18.97 19.73 -2.11
CA THR A 46 -18.43 21.10 -2.02
C THR A 46 -17.83 21.46 -0.66
N GLY A 47 -18.42 20.97 0.44
CA GLY A 47 -17.90 21.18 1.80
C GLY A 47 -16.56 20.49 2.01
N VAL A 48 -16.44 19.24 1.54
CA VAL A 48 -15.17 18.51 1.54
C VAL A 48 -14.09 19.25 0.74
N LEU A 49 -14.44 19.79 -0.43
CA LEU A 49 -13.50 20.58 -1.24
C LEU A 49 -13.10 21.89 -0.55
N GLY A 50 -14.03 22.53 0.17
CA GLY A 50 -13.74 23.67 1.04
C GLY A 50 -12.77 23.30 2.15
N GLY A 51 -13.02 22.19 2.86
CA GLY A 51 -12.13 21.67 3.89
C GLY A 51 -10.73 21.36 3.35
N VAL A 52 -10.60 20.86 2.11
CA VAL A 52 -9.28 20.66 1.48
C VAL A 52 -8.56 22.00 1.32
N ALA A 53 -9.26 23.07 0.93
CA ALA A 53 -8.66 24.40 0.82
C ALA A 53 -8.19 24.92 2.18
N ASP A 54 -8.91 24.62 3.26
CA ASP A 54 -8.55 24.99 4.63
C ASP A 54 -7.34 24.19 5.17
N LEU A 55 -7.17 22.94 4.71
CA LEU A 55 -6.01 22.11 5.04
C LEU A 55 -4.70 22.59 4.39
N LEU A 56 -4.77 23.25 3.22
CA LEU A 56 -3.57 23.70 2.49
C LEU A 56 -2.66 24.63 3.32
N PRO A 57 -3.18 25.67 4.01
CA PRO A 57 -2.36 26.51 4.89
C PRO A 57 -2.08 25.92 6.28
N ASP A 58 -2.69 24.80 6.64
CA ASP A 58 -2.55 24.21 7.98
C ASP A 58 -1.22 23.46 8.14
N GLY A 59 -0.26 24.10 8.81
CA GLY A 59 1.04 23.49 9.11
C GLY A 59 0.94 22.22 9.97
N THR A 60 -0.04 22.15 10.87
CA THR A 60 -0.23 20.98 11.75
C THR A 60 -0.70 19.75 10.96
N PHE A 61 -1.52 19.97 9.93
CA PHE A 61 -1.92 18.92 9.01
C PHE A 61 -0.73 18.40 8.19
N TRP A 62 0.16 19.28 7.71
CA TRP A 62 1.34 18.84 6.98
C TRP A 62 2.35 18.10 7.86
N ASP A 63 2.49 18.48 9.14
CA ASP A 63 3.27 17.72 10.12
C ASP A 63 2.67 16.32 10.33
N ALA A 64 1.35 16.21 10.40
CA ALA A 64 0.64 14.93 10.44
C ALA A 64 0.88 14.09 9.17
N VAL A 65 0.82 14.69 7.98
CA VAL A 65 1.13 14.01 6.70
C VAL A 65 2.58 13.49 6.69
N LEU A 66 3.54 14.31 7.12
CA LEU A 66 4.95 13.93 7.18
C LEU A 66 5.19 12.81 8.19
N PHE A 67 4.51 12.84 9.34
CA PHE A 67 4.55 11.77 10.32
C PHE A 67 4.06 10.45 9.73
N THR A 68 2.87 10.44 9.12
CA THR A 68 2.29 9.25 8.46
C THR A 68 3.20 8.68 7.38
N LEU A 69 3.79 9.54 6.54
CA LEU A 69 4.75 9.10 5.52
C LEU A 69 6.01 8.53 6.15
N GLY A 70 6.50 9.12 7.25
CA GLY A 70 7.68 8.65 7.99
C GLY A 70 7.49 7.25 8.59
N GLU A 71 6.39 7.02 9.31
CA GLU A 71 6.08 5.71 9.88
C GLU A 71 5.82 4.65 8.80
N TRP A 72 5.13 5.04 7.72
CA TRP A 72 4.81 4.15 6.61
C TRP A 72 6.08 3.72 5.89
N MET A 73 6.99 4.66 5.60
CA MET A 73 8.29 4.36 4.98
C MET A 73 9.13 3.46 5.88
N LEU A 74 9.17 3.71 7.19
CA LEU A 74 9.90 2.86 8.14
C LEU A 74 9.33 1.44 8.15
N GLY A 75 8.01 1.30 8.25
CA GLY A 75 7.33 0.01 8.25
C GLY A 75 7.53 -0.76 6.95
N LEU A 76 7.41 -0.07 5.81
CA LEU A 76 7.66 -0.65 4.48
C LEU A 76 9.12 -1.08 4.32
N ALA A 77 10.08 -0.30 4.82
CA ALA A 77 11.50 -0.65 4.77
C ALA A 77 11.81 -1.91 5.60
N ILE A 78 11.28 -1.99 6.83
CA ILE A 78 11.40 -3.18 7.69
C ILE A 78 10.78 -4.40 7.00
N ALA A 79 9.55 -4.27 6.51
CA ALA A 79 8.86 -5.34 5.80
C ALA A 79 9.58 -5.78 4.52
N THR A 80 10.19 -4.84 3.80
CA THR A 80 10.97 -5.14 2.60
C THR A 80 12.21 -5.95 2.95
N GLY A 81 12.99 -5.52 3.95
CA GLY A 81 14.16 -6.24 4.41
C GLY A 81 13.82 -7.67 4.87
N VAL A 82 12.81 -7.82 5.72
CA VAL A 82 12.38 -9.12 6.25
C VAL A 82 11.75 -9.99 5.15
N GLY A 83 10.83 -9.44 4.38
CA GLY A 83 10.09 -10.16 3.35
C GLY A 83 10.98 -10.64 2.22
N VAL A 84 11.89 -9.79 1.73
CA VAL A 84 12.85 -10.19 0.68
C VAL A 84 13.80 -11.26 1.20
N LEU A 85 14.33 -11.10 2.41
CA LEU A 85 15.26 -12.08 2.99
C LEU A 85 14.58 -13.44 3.21
N VAL A 86 13.48 -13.47 3.96
CA VAL A 86 12.78 -14.72 4.31
C VAL A 86 12.15 -15.34 3.07
N GLY A 87 11.48 -14.55 2.23
CA GLY A 87 10.87 -15.02 0.98
C GLY A 87 11.92 -15.57 0.01
N GLY A 88 13.07 -14.89 -0.11
CA GLY A 88 14.19 -15.35 -0.91
C GLY A 88 14.75 -16.69 -0.42
N LEU A 89 14.93 -16.84 0.91
CA LEU A 89 15.41 -18.10 1.51
C LEU A 89 14.39 -19.24 1.34
N MET A 90 13.09 -18.99 1.55
CA MET A 90 12.01 -19.99 1.32
C MET A 90 11.89 -20.38 -0.16
N GLY A 91 12.19 -19.45 -1.06
CA GLY A 91 12.24 -19.71 -2.50
C GLY A 91 13.45 -20.55 -2.90
N ALA A 92 14.61 -20.27 -2.31
CA ALA A 92 15.89 -20.89 -2.65
C ALA A 92 16.08 -22.28 -2.01
N PHE A 93 15.63 -22.47 -0.76
CA PHE A 93 15.92 -23.66 0.04
C PHE A 93 14.64 -24.37 0.47
N ARG A 94 14.52 -25.66 0.11
CA ARG A 94 13.36 -26.49 0.47
C ARG A 94 13.22 -26.67 1.99
N SER A 95 14.33 -26.79 2.71
CA SER A 95 14.33 -26.91 4.18
C SER A 95 13.74 -25.68 4.87
N VAL A 96 14.13 -24.48 4.43
CA VAL A 96 13.59 -23.22 4.95
C VAL A 96 12.09 -23.10 4.64
N PHE A 97 11.68 -23.47 3.43
CA PHE A 97 10.25 -23.49 3.10
C PHE A 97 9.44 -24.37 4.06
N VAL A 98 9.84 -25.62 4.25
CA VAL A 98 9.10 -26.56 5.12
C VAL A 98 9.07 -26.07 6.57
N ALA A 99 10.13 -25.40 7.05
CA ALA A 99 10.19 -24.84 8.39
C ALA A 99 9.28 -23.61 8.58
N PHE A 100 9.14 -22.76 7.56
CA PHE A 100 8.43 -21.48 7.65
C PHE A 100 7.04 -21.47 7.01
N GLU A 101 6.67 -22.49 6.23
CA GLU A 101 5.36 -22.59 5.57
C GLU A 101 4.22 -22.45 6.58
N TRP A 102 4.20 -23.29 7.62
CA TRP A 102 3.16 -23.23 8.66
C TRP A 102 3.12 -21.91 9.43
N PRO A 103 4.25 -21.39 9.96
CA PRO A 103 4.28 -20.07 10.59
C PRO A 103 3.76 -18.96 9.69
N VAL A 104 4.19 -18.89 8.42
CA VAL A 104 3.75 -17.84 7.49
C VAL A 104 2.24 -17.93 7.26
N GLU A 105 1.70 -19.12 7.05
CA GLU A 105 0.26 -19.33 6.86
C GLU A 105 -0.55 -18.96 8.11
N ALA A 106 -0.03 -19.23 9.31
CA ALA A 106 -0.71 -18.90 10.56
C ALA A 106 -0.67 -17.40 10.88
N PHE A 107 0.50 -16.77 10.79
CA PHE A 107 0.69 -15.37 11.19
C PHE A 107 0.10 -14.37 10.19
N ARG A 108 0.03 -14.71 8.89
CA ARG A 108 -0.51 -13.79 7.88
C ARG A 108 -2.01 -13.50 8.04
N VAL A 109 -2.73 -14.34 8.77
CA VAL A 109 -4.17 -14.20 9.01
C VAL A 109 -4.44 -13.24 10.17
N LEU A 110 -3.43 -12.95 11.01
CA LEU A 110 -3.61 -12.04 12.12
C LEU A 110 -3.86 -10.61 11.61
N PRO A 111 -4.93 -9.95 12.07
CA PRO A 111 -5.16 -8.55 11.75
C PRO A 111 -4.06 -7.71 12.40
N SER A 112 -3.12 -7.23 11.60
CA SER A 112 -1.98 -6.41 12.03
C SER A 112 -2.40 -5.22 12.89
N VAL A 113 -3.48 -4.55 12.48
CA VAL A 113 -4.07 -3.42 13.21
C VAL A 113 -4.47 -3.79 14.65
N ALA A 114 -4.92 -5.02 14.90
CA ALA A 114 -5.24 -5.49 16.24
C ALA A 114 -3.99 -5.87 17.07
N VAL A 115 -2.85 -6.08 16.42
CA VAL A 115 -1.55 -6.29 17.09
C VAL A 115 -0.96 -4.95 17.56
N GLY A 116 -1.34 -3.83 16.93
CA GLY A 116 -0.88 -2.47 17.27
C GLY A 116 -0.95 -2.14 18.78
N PRO A 117 -2.09 -2.31 19.46
CA PRO A 117 -2.20 -2.06 20.90
C PRO A 117 -1.23 -2.89 21.75
N ILE A 118 -0.95 -4.14 21.34
CA ILE A 118 0.02 -5.01 22.03
C ILE A 118 1.44 -4.45 21.85
N LEU A 119 1.77 -3.96 20.66
CA LEU A 119 3.06 -3.30 20.41
C LEU A 119 3.22 -2.07 21.29
N VAL A 120 2.19 -1.21 21.39
CA VAL A 120 2.23 -0.05 22.30
C VAL A 120 2.43 -0.46 23.75
N LEU A 121 1.78 -1.54 24.21
CA LEU A 121 1.96 -2.07 25.56
C LEU A 121 3.40 -2.54 25.81
N LEU A 122 4.04 -3.17 24.82
CA LEU A 122 5.36 -3.79 24.96
C LEU A 122 6.52 -2.80 24.82
N ILE A 123 6.43 -1.87 23.86
CA ILE A 123 7.53 -0.96 23.49
C ILE A 123 7.21 0.52 23.69
N GLY A 124 6.05 0.84 24.26
CA GLY A 124 5.60 2.21 24.51
C GLY A 124 4.96 2.87 23.28
N GLN A 125 4.43 4.08 23.46
CA GLN A 125 3.88 4.90 22.39
C GLN A 125 4.98 5.52 21.52
N GLY A 126 4.65 5.83 20.27
CA GLY A 126 5.52 6.54 19.33
C GLY A 126 5.45 5.96 17.93
N MET A 127 6.38 6.38 17.07
CA MET A 127 6.42 5.98 15.66
C MET A 127 6.71 4.49 15.45
N LEU A 128 7.48 3.87 16.35
CA LEU A 128 7.92 2.47 16.20
C LEU A 128 6.76 1.45 16.23
N PRO A 129 5.85 1.43 17.22
CA PRO A 129 4.71 0.50 17.21
C PRO A 129 3.78 0.68 16.00
N LEU A 130 3.60 1.91 15.52
CA LEU A 130 2.84 2.21 14.31
C LEU A 130 3.54 1.63 13.06
N ALA A 131 4.83 1.92 12.89
CA ALA A 131 5.64 1.38 11.80
C ALA A 131 5.71 -0.15 11.82
N LEU A 132 5.77 -0.79 12.99
CA LEU A 132 5.73 -2.26 13.12
C LEU A 132 4.36 -2.83 12.74
N THR A 133 3.26 -2.11 13.04
CA THR A 133 1.91 -2.48 12.61
C THR A 133 1.80 -2.46 11.07
N VAL A 134 2.37 -1.42 10.44
CA VAL A 134 2.51 -1.34 8.98
C VAL A 134 3.37 -2.49 8.47
N ALA A 135 4.52 -2.75 9.09
CA ALA A 135 5.46 -3.78 8.66
C ALA A 135 4.83 -5.18 8.66
N LEU A 136 4.05 -5.50 9.71
CA LEU A 136 3.32 -6.77 9.83
C LEU A 136 2.30 -6.98 8.71
N SER A 137 1.76 -5.91 8.11
CA SER A 137 0.84 -6.02 6.98
C SER A 137 1.59 -6.17 5.66
N CYS A 138 2.67 -5.41 5.52
CA CYS A 138 3.46 -5.31 4.31
C CYS A 138 4.35 -6.55 4.07
N VAL A 139 4.76 -7.25 5.12
CA VAL A 139 5.75 -8.35 5.00
C VAL A 139 5.22 -9.52 4.16
N TRP A 140 3.93 -9.85 4.23
CA TRP A 140 3.36 -11.01 3.54
C TRP A 140 3.36 -10.91 2.01
N PRO A 141 2.80 -9.86 1.39
CA PRO A 141 2.87 -9.72 -0.07
C PRO A 141 4.31 -9.67 -0.57
N ILE A 142 5.24 -9.04 0.16
CA ILE A 142 6.66 -8.99 -0.21
C ILE A 142 7.29 -10.38 -0.15
N LEU A 143 7.10 -11.09 0.96
CA LEU A 143 7.65 -12.42 1.19
C LEU A 143 7.16 -13.40 0.13
N LEU A 144 5.85 -13.47 -0.09
CA LEU A 144 5.25 -14.42 -1.02
C LEU A 144 5.66 -14.14 -2.46
N ASN A 145 5.61 -12.87 -2.90
CA ASN A 145 6.04 -12.54 -4.26
C ASN A 145 7.54 -12.81 -4.46
N THR A 146 8.38 -12.52 -3.47
CA THR A 146 9.82 -12.83 -3.56
C THR A 146 10.04 -14.35 -3.66
N MET A 147 9.37 -15.14 -2.82
CA MET A 147 9.45 -16.60 -2.85
C MET A 147 9.00 -17.17 -4.20
N TYR A 148 7.87 -16.69 -4.73
CA TYR A 148 7.37 -17.12 -6.03
C TYR A 148 8.31 -16.71 -7.16
N GLY A 149 8.88 -15.50 -7.10
CA GLY A 149 9.89 -15.04 -8.06
C GLY A 149 11.08 -15.99 -8.13
N VAL A 150 11.67 -16.33 -6.99
CA VAL A 150 12.82 -17.27 -6.93
C VAL A 150 12.44 -18.65 -7.49
N ARG A 151 11.23 -19.15 -7.22
CA ARG A 151 10.76 -20.45 -7.71
C ARG A 151 10.39 -20.47 -9.19
N SER A 152 9.98 -19.32 -9.73
CA SER A 152 9.61 -19.16 -11.15
C SER A 152 10.81 -19.03 -12.09
N THR A 153 12.04 -19.10 -11.57
CA THR A 153 13.27 -19.07 -12.38
C THR A 153 13.24 -20.21 -13.40
N ASP A 154 13.54 -19.87 -14.66
CA ASP A 154 13.61 -20.86 -15.74
C ASP A 154 14.58 -21.99 -15.41
N THR A 155 14.05 -23.22 -15.43
CA THR A 155 14.82 -24.43 -15.16
C THR A 155 15.88 -24.65 -16.24
N THR A 156 15.62 -24.25 -17.49
CA THR A 156 16.61 -24.30 -18.57
C THR A 156 17.79 -23.40 -18.25
N ALA A 157 17.55 -22.11 -17.94
CA ALA A 157 18.62 -21.19 -17.55
C ALA A 157 19.46 -21.70 -16.35
N VAL A 158 18.80 -22.30 -15.35
CA VAL A 158 19.48 -22.91 -14.20
C VAL A 158 20.35 -24.11 -14.63
N MET A 159 19.81 -25.02 -15.45
CA MET A 159 20.52 -26.20 -15.94
C MET A 159 21.71 -25.81 -16.83
N THR A 160 21.52 -24.85 -17.74
CA THR A 160 22.59 -24.28 -18.56
C THR A 160 23.72 -23.73 -17.71
N ALA A 161 23.40 -22.91 -16.69
CA ALA A 161 24.41 -22.37 -15.77
C ALA A 161 25.18 -23.48 -15.05
N LYS A 162 24.51 -24.56 -14.63
CA LYS A 162 25.15 -25.73 -14.02
C LYS A 162 26.04 -26.50 -15.00
N THR A 163 25.65 -26.65 -16.27
CA THR A 163 26.47 -27.28 -17.30
C THR A 163 27.77 -26.50 -17.57
N PHE A 164 27.75 -25.17 -17.42
CA PHE A 164 28.94 -24.32 -17.48
C PHE A 164 29.81 -24.36 -16.21
N GLY A 165 29.51 -25.24 -15.24
CA GLY A 165 30.32 -25.42 -14.04
C GLY A 165 30.05 -24.41 -12.91
N ASN A 166 28.96 -23.63 -12.98
CA ASN A 166 28.61 -22.73 -11.89
C ASN A 166 28.20 -23.51 -10.64
N SER A 167 28.73 -23.11 -9.49
CA SER A 167 28.28 -23.60 -8.18
C SER A 167 26.85 -23.16 -7.88
N ASP A 168 26.17 -23.82 -6.93
CA ASP A 168 24.81 -23.45 -6.55
C ASP A 168 24.70 -22.00 -6.06
N LEU A 169 25.74 -21.47 -5.41
CA LEU A 169 25.81 -20.07 -5.00
C LEU A 169 25.95 -19.13 -6.19
N ALA A 170 26.74 -19.51 -7.20
CA ALA A 170 26.85 -18.75 -8.43
C ALA A 170 25.51 -18.72 -9.17
N VAL A 171 24.84 -19.87 -9.34
CA VAL A 171 23.50 -19.95 -9.95
C VAL A 171 22.47 -19.12 -9.18
N LEU A 172 22.51 -19.13 -7.85
CA LEU A 172 21.63 -18.30 -7.02
C LEU A 172 21.83 -16.80 -7.32
N ARG A 173 23.08 -16.34 -7.35
CA ARG A 173 23.41 -14.92 -7.54
C ARG A 173 23.24 -14.42 -8.97
N THR A 174 23.52 -15.24 -9.97
CA THR A 174 23.54 -14.80 -11.38
C THR A 174 22.26 -15.12 -12.13
N VAL A 175 21.47 -16.10 -11.67
CA VAL A 175 20.24 -16.54 -12.37
C VAL A 175 19.00 -16.29 -11.50
N LYS A 176 18.96 -16.83 -10.28
CA LYS A 176 17.74 -16.81 -9.46
C LYS A 176 17.42 -15.44 -8.86
N ILE A 177 18.41 -14.74 -8.28
CA ILE A 177 18.19 -13.43 -7.66
C ILE A 177 17.76 -12.38 -8.72
N PRO A 178 18.45 -12.25 -9.87
CA PRO A 178 18.06 -11.27 -10.89
C PRO A 178 16.66 -11.54 -11.48
N SER A 179 16.28 -12.81 -11.67
CA SER A 179 14.95 -13.18 -12.17
C SER A 179 13.84 -12.99 -11.14
N ALA A 180 14.16 -13.09 -9.84
CA ALA A 180 13.21 -12.85 -8.75
C ALA A 180 12.99 -11.36 -8.42
N LEU A 181 13.94 -10.49 -8.77
CA LEU A 181 13.90 -9.06 -8.41
C LEU A 181 12.63 -8.32 -8.88
N PRO A 182 12.12 -8.52 -10.11
CA PRO A 182 10.86 -7.91 -10.53
C PRO A 182 9.65 -8.40 -9.70
N PHE A 183 9.65 -9.66 -9.26
CA PHE A 183 8.59 -10.19 -8.42
C PHE A 183 8.66 -9.60 -7.01
N ALA A 184 9.86 -9.53 -6.43
CA ALA A 184 10.06 -8.86 -5.14
C ALA A 184 9.55 -7.41 -5.19
N PHE A 185 9.85 -6.69 -6.28
CA PHE A 185 9.35 -5.33 -6.48
C PHE A 185 7.82 -5.25 -6.61
N THR A 186 7.19 -6.16 -7.35
CA THR A 186 5.73 -6.29 -7.37
C THR A 186 5.15 -6.46 -5.97
N GLY A 187 5.79 -7.30 -5.14
CA GLY A 187 5.44 -7.46 -3.73
C GLY A 187 5.53 -6.15 -2.95
N VAL A 188 6.62 -5.40 -3.10
CA VAL A 188 6.82 -4.08 -2.47
C VAL A 188 5.77 -3.07 -2.93
N ARG A 189 5.43 -3.04 -4.23
CA ARG A 189 4.42 -2.15 -4.79
C ARG A 189 3.03 -2.42 -4.22
N ILE A 190 2.63 -3.69 -4.10
CA ILE A 190 1.38 -4.09 -3.47
C ILE A 190 1.39 -3.68 -1.99
N ALA A 191 2.49 -4.01 -1.29
CA ALA A 191 2.66 -3.68 0.12
C ALA A 191 2.64 -2.18 0.41
N ALA A 192 3.24 -1.36 -0.46
CA ALA A 192 3.29 0.09 -0.32
C ALA A 192 1.88 0.70 -0.22
N SER A 193 0.95 0.23 -1.06
CA SER A 193 -0.44 0.70 -1.07
C SER A 193 -1.21 0.23 0.18
N ILE A 194 -1.06 -1.04 0.56
CA ILE A 194 -1.68 -1.61 1.76
C ILE A 194 -1.14 -0.93 3.02
N GLY A 195 0.17 -0.68 3.06
CA GLY A 195 0.86 -0.11 4.21
C GLY A 195 0.35 1.28 4.56
N LEU A 196 0.03 2.12 3.57
CA LEU A 196 -0.48 3.46 3.86
C LEU A 196 -1.90 3.41 4.43
N LEU A 197 -2.75 2.51 3.92
CA LEU A 197 -4.07 2.26 4.50
C LEU A 197 -3.94 1.81 5.96
N VAL A 198 -3.00 0.91 6.24
CA VAL A 198 -2.76 0.41 7.59
C VAL A 198 -2.17 1.49 8.49
N ALA A 199 -1.28 2.35 7.99
CA ALA A 199 -0.70 3.47 8.73
C ALA A 199 -1.81 4.37 9.29
N VAL A 200 -2.66 4.90 8.42
CA VAL A 200 -3.80 5.75 8.82
C VAL A 200 -4.76 5.01 9.77
N SER A 201 -5.00 3.72 9.52
CA SER A 201 -5.86 2.89 10.39
C SER A 201 -5.25 2.67 11.77
N ALA A 202 -3.93 2.49 11.86
CA ALA A 202 -3.20 2.32 13.11
C ALA A 202 -3.15 3.64 13.89
N GLU A 203 -2.90 4.76 13.21
CA GLU A 203 -2.94 6.10 13.81
C GLU A 203 -4.30 6.40 14.46
N LEU A 204 -5.40 6.03 13.81
CA LEU A 204 -6.76 6.16 14.36
C LEU A 204 -6.98 5.38 15.67
N LEU A 205 -6.27 4.26 15.87
CA LEU A 205 -6.48 3.40 17.03
C LEU A 205 -5.45 3.61 18.15
N ILE A 206 -4.19 3.85 17.78
CA ILE A 206 -3.05 3.85 18.70
C ILE A 206 -2.10 5.04 18.49
N GLY A 207 -2.39 5.94 17.55
CA GLY A 207 -1.53 7.09 17.20
C GLY A 207 -1.56 8.23 18.21
N ASN A 208 -2.51 8.26 19.14
CA ASN A 208 -2.61 9.29 20.20
C ASN A 208 -2.51 10.74 19.65
N GLY A 209 -3.27 11.05 18.60
CA GLY A 209 -3.28 12.38 17.98
C GLY A 209 -2.20 12.62 16.93
N THR A 210 -1.29 11.67 16.70
CA THR A 210 -0.26 11.80 15.66
C THR A 210 -0.69 11.24 14.31
N GLY A 211 -0.10 11.78 13.24
CA GLY A 211 -0.38 11.37 11.87
C GLY A 211 -1.75 11.82 11.36
N ILE A 212 -2.05 11.53 10.10
CA ILE A 212 -3.31 11.90 9.47
C ILE A 212 -4.50 11.26 10.20
N GLY A 213 -4.37 10.00 10.63
CA GLY A 213 -5.39 9.31 11.41
C GLY A 213 -5.64 9.96 12.77
N GLY A 214 -4.58 10.39 13.47
CA GLY A 214 -4.71 11.16 14.71
C GLY A 214 -5.38 12.51 14.48
N TYR A 215 -4.96 13.25 13.45
CA TYR A 215 -5.55 14.53 13.05
C TYR A 215 -7.05 14.40 12.75
N ILE A 216 -7.45 13.33 12.03
CA ILE A 216 -8.86 13.00 11.77
C ILE A 216 -9.60 12.77 13.08
N LEU A 217 -9.05 11.95 13.99
CA LEU A 217 -9.70 11.60 15.25
C LEU A 217 -9.92 12.82 16.14
N GLU A 218 -8.92 13.70 16.25
CA GLU A 218 -9.01 14.93 17.05
C GLU A 218 -10.08 15.90 16.51
N ASN A 219 -10.16 16.04 15.19
CA ASN A 219 -11.15 16.91 14.55
C ASN A 219 -12.57 16.31 14.58
N THR A 220 -12.72 15.00 14.71
CA THR A 220 -14.03 14.33 14.79
C THR A 220 -14.80 14.70 16.06
N ALA A 221 -14.11 15.10 17.13
CA ALA A 221 -14.75 15.53 18.38
C ALA A 221 -15.54 16.85 18.24
N ASN A 222 -15.24 17.65 17.20
CA ASN A 222 -15.90 18.93 16.94
C ASN A 222 -16.86 18.79 15.75
N ALA A 223 -18.17 18.87 16.00
CA ALA A 223 -19.19 18.74 14.96
C ALA A 223 -19.06 19.77 13.81
N THR A 224 -18.42 20.92 14.07
CA THR A 224 -18.13 21.95 13.06
C THR A 224 -17.00 21.55 12.10
N ASN A 225 -16.14 20.61 12.49
CA ASN A 225 -14.95 20.23 11.72
C ASN A 225 -15.18 18.99 10.84
N LEU A 226 -16.42 18.56 10.65
CA LEU A 226 -16.71 17.37 9.83
C LEU A 226 -16.21 17.53 8.39
N ASP A 227 -16.34 18.72 7.79
CA ASP A 227 -15.79 19.00 6.46
C ASP A 227 -14.26 18.80 6.42
N ILE A 228 -13.54 19.18 7.49
CA ILE A 228 -12.10 18.97 7.65
C ILE A 228 -11.77 17.48 7.80
N VAL A 229 -12.56 16.73 8.58
CA VAL A 229 -12.40 15.27 8.75
C VAL A 229 -12.51 14.55 7.40
N TYR A 230 -13.54 14.89 6.61
CA TYR A 230 -13.72 14.31 5.28
C TYR A 230 -12.62 14.78 4.30
N ALA A 231 -12.18 16.02 4.39
CA ALA A 231 -11.08 16.54 3.59
C ALA A 231 -9.76 15.82 3.89
N ALA A 232 -9.41 15.64 5.16
CA ALA A 232 -8.20 14.91 5.58
C ALA A 232 -8.26 13.45 5.13
N THR A 233 -9.43 12.82 5.21
CA THR A 233 -9.67 11.46 4.70
C THR A 233 -9.49 11.40 3.17
N LEU A 234 -9.99 12.40 2.44
CA LEU A 234 -9.81 12.49 0.99
C LEU A 234 -8.33 12.66 0.63
N VAL A 235 -7.59 13.51 1.34
CA VAL A 235 -6.15 13.69 1.14
C VAL A 235 -5.38 12.39 1.42
N ALA A 236 -5.71 11.65 2.48
CA ALA A 236 -5.14 10.32 2.74
C ALA A 236 -5.38 9.35 1.57
N GLY A 237 -6.58 9.35 1.00
CA GLY A 237 -6.91 8.56 -0.19
C GLY A 237 -6.10 8.97 -1.42
N VAL A 238 -5.95 10.28 -1.65
CA VAL A 238 -5.13 10.83 -2.74
C VAL A 238 -3.65 10.44 -2.57
N LEU A 239 -3.11 10.49 -1.35
CA LEU A 239 -1.76 10.02 -1.04
C LEU A 239 -1.59 8.54 -1.39
N GLY A 240 -2.57 7.68 -1.09
CA GLY A 240 -2.55 6.27 -1.47
C GLY A 240 -2.51 6.06 -2.98
N VAL A 241 -3.32 6.81 -3.74
CA VAL A 241 -3.28 6.80 -5.21
C VAL A 241 -1.91 7.28 -5.71
N ALA A 242 -1.37 8.36 -5.14
CA ALA A 242 -0.07 8.90 -5.52
C ALA A 242 1.05 7.88 -5.29
N VAL A 243 1.08 7.21 -4.14
CA VAL A 243 2.04 6.13 -3.84
C VAL A 243 1.95 5.01 -4.87
N ASN A 244 0.74 4.54 -5.20
CA ASN A 244 0.57 3.49 -6.20
C ASN A 244 1.07 3.93 -7.59
N LEU A 245 0.78 5.18 -8.01
CA LEU A 245 1.25 5.73 -9.28
C LEU A 245 2.77 5.85 -9.32
N VAL A 246 3.39 6.32 -8.22
CA VAL A 246 4.85 6.41 -8.09
C VAL A 246 5.48 5.02 -8.20
N MET A 247 4.96 4.04 -7.45
CA MET A 247 5.46 2.66 -7.51
C MET A 247 5.27 2.02 -8.88
N ALA A 248 4.15 2.30 -9.57
CA ALA A 248 3.92 1.84 -10.94
C ALA A 248 4.93 2.43 -11.94
N LYS A 249 5.23 3.72 -11.81
CA LYS A 249 6.22 4.38 -12.66
C LYS A 249 7.63 3.87 -12.40
N LEU A 250 7.97 3.60 -11.13
CA LEU A 250 9.24 2.99 -10.75
C LEU A 250 9.38 1.58 -11.34
N ASP A 251 8.31 0.78 -11.33
CA ASP A 251 8.28 -0.55 -11.96
C ASP A 251 8.66 -0.47 -13.46
N ASP A 252 8.03 0.46 -14.18
CA ASP A 252 8.23 0.65 -15.60
C ASP A 252 9.65 1.12 -15.94
N VAL A 253 10.26 1.93 -15.09
CA VAL A 253 11.64 2.44 -15.29
C VAL A 253 12.67 1.36 -14.94
N VAL A 254 12.51 0.67 -13.81
CA VAL A 254 13.51 -0.29 -13.30
C VAL A 254 13.41 -1.64 -14.02
N PHE A 255 12.20 -2.09 -14.34
CA PHE A 255 11.92 -3.41 -14.93
C PHE A 255 11.28 -3.35 -16.32
N GLY A 256 11.31 -2.18 -16.97
CA GLY A 256 10.76 -2.00 -18.33
C GLY A 256 11.33 -2.97 -19.38
N TRP A 257 12.57 -3.45 -19.19
CA TRP A 257 13.20 -4.45 -20.04
C TRP A 257 12.43 -5.79 -20.09
N LYS A 258 11.66 -6.12 -19.03
CA LYS A 258 10.85 -7.34 -18.96
C LYS A 258 9.69 -7.31 -19.94
N LYS A 259 9.12 -6.14 -20.25
CA LYS A 259 7.98 -6.01 -21.17
C LYS A 259 8.35 -6.41 -22.61
N GLY A 260 9.62 -6.32 -22.99
CA GLY A 260 10.11 -6.74 -24.31
C GLY A 260 10.33 -8.25 -24.49
N LEU A 261 10.28 -9.04 -23.42
CA LEU A 261 10.51 -10.50 -23.45
C LEU A 261 9.21 -11.32 -23.48
N ALA A 262 8.05 -10.67 -23.29
CA ALA A 262 6.72 -11.30 -23.27
C ALA A 262 5.91 -11.05 -24.56
N GLN A 263 6.58 -10.63 -25.64
CA GLN A 263 6.00 -10.48 -26.98
C GLN A 263 6.55 -11.54 -27.92
#